data_AF-A0A920PL89-F1
#
_entry.id   AF-A0A920PL89-F1
#
_cell.length_a   1.000
_cell.length_b   1.000
_cell.length_c   1.000
_cell.angle_alpha   90.00
_cell.angle_beta   90.00
_cell.angle_gamma   90.00
#
_symmetry.space_group_name_H-M   'P 1'
#
loop_
_entity.id
_entity.type
_entity.pdbx_description
1 polymer ?
#
loop_
_entity_poly.entity_id
_entity_poly.type
_entity_poly.pdbx_seq_one_letter_code
_entity_poly.pdbx_strand_id
1 'polypeptide(L)'
;MSVFSDHRNYVPGSLLFPKHLLLYTSLTLLMLIAELFGGDWWYFWPMMLWGALLSIHYFISSTLAIDEDWAAEKAIDVRTRSYDFDHIYNIDKRFEQGHDSVTHPEERKR
;
A
#
# COMPACT_ATOMS: atom_id res chain seq x y z
N MET A 1 -4.54 -16.20 -13.10
CA MET A 1 -3.10 -15.93 -12.94
C MET A 1 -2.99 -14.63 -12.17
N SER A 2 -2.80 -14.69 -10.85
CA SER A 2 -2.55 -13.48 -10.05
C SER A 2 -1.08 -13.13 -10.19
N VAL A 3 -0.81 -12.02 -10.87
CA VAL A 3 0.51 -11.38 -10.84
C VAL A 3 0.64 -10.77 -9.46
N PHE A 4 1.14 -11.54 -8.50
CA PHE A 4 1.70 -10.98 -7.28
C PHE A 4 2.91 -10.15 -7.69
N SER A 5 2.68 -8.88 -8.02
CA SER A 5 3.75 -7.89 -8.14
C SER A 5 4.41 -7.80 -6.77
N ASP A 6 5.65 -8.26 -6.69
CA ASP A 6 6.48 -8.18 -5.50
C ASP A 6 6.65 -6.70 -5.10
N HIS A 7 5.88 -6.26 -4.11
CA HIS A 7 5.90 -4.88 -3.61
C HIS A 7 7.17 -4.54 -2.80
N ARG A 8 8.13 -5.47 -2.67
CA ARG A 8 9.36 -5.27 -1.89
C ARG A 8 10.33 -4.28 -2.53
N ASN A 9 10.19 -4.00 -3.83
CA ASN A 9 11.05 -3.08 -4.59
C ASN A 9 10.26 -1.94 -5.24
N TYR A 10 9.26 -1.40 -4.53
CA TYR A 10 8.44 -0.32 -5.06
C TYR A 10 9.19 1.02 -4.98
N VAL A 11 9.69 1.48 -6.13
CA VAL A 11 10.11 2.88 -6.32
C VAL A 11 8.96 3.59 -7.04
N PRO A 12 8.35 4.64 -6.46
CA PRO A 12 7.27 5.34 -7.12
C PRO A 12 7.76 5.90 -8.45
N GLY A 13 7.11 5.53 -9.55
CA GLY A 13 7.38 6.08 -10.88
C GLY A 13 6.71 7.44 -11.12
N SER A 14 5.83 7.86 -10.19
CA SER A 14 5.12 9.13 -10.24
C SER A 14 6.07 10.32 -10.02
N LEU A 15 5.66 11.49 -10.51
CA LEU A 15 6.33 12.78 -10.29
C LEU A 15 7.83 12.85 -10.63
N LEU A 16 8.31 12.02 -11.56
CA LEU A 16 9.73 11.95 -11.92
C LEU A 16 10.65 11.65 -10.73
N PHE A 17 10.15 10.94 -9.72
CA PHE A 17 10.91 10.57 -8.52
C PHE A 17 12.29 9.94 -8.83
N PRO A 18 12.47 9.08 -9.86
CA PRO A 18 13.79 8.52 -10.19
C PRO A 18 14.81 9.60 -10.59
N LYS A 19 14.36 10.66 -11.28
CA LYS A 19 15.22 11.79 -11.66
C LYS A 19 15.60 12.62 -10.45
N HIS A 20 14.65 12.85 -9.54
CA HIS A 20 14.91 13.56 -8.28
C HIS A 20 15.85 12.77 -7.37
N LEU A 21 15.70 11.45 -7.30
CA LEU A 21 16.61 10.55 -6.57
C LEU A 21 18.03 10.59 -7.13
N LEU A 22 18.18 10.55 -8.47
CA LEU A 22 19.48 10.68 -9.14
C LEU A 22 20.11 12.05 -8.90
N LEU A 23 19.34 13.12 -8.99
CA LEU A 23 19.81 14.48 -8.74
C LEU A 23 20.24 14.64 -7.28
N TYR A 24 19.44 14.11 -6.35
CA TYR A 24 19.75 14.10 -4.92
C TYR A 24 21.07 13.37 -4.63
N THR A 25 21.22 12.14 -5.13
CA THR A 25 22.42 11.33 -4.88
C THR A 25 23.66 11.98 -5.50
N SER A 26 23.54 12.53 -6.71
CA SER A 26 24.63 13.23 -7.38
C SER A 26 25.08 14.48 -6.61
N LEU A 27 24.14 15.30 -6.13
CA LEU A 27 24.45 16.51 -5.39
C LEU A 27 25.04 16.18 -4.01
N THR A 28 24.52 15.17 -3.33
CA THR A 28 25.03 14.70 -2.04
C THR A 28 26.45 14.14 -2.17
N LEU A 29 26.73 13.38 -3.23
CA LEU A 29 28.07 12.90 -3.53
C LEU A 29 29.04 14.06 -3.75
N LEU A 30 28.62 15.09 -4.50
CA LEU A 30 29.45 16.27 -4.75
C LEU A 30 29.76 17.04 -3.45
N MET A 31 28.78 17.19 -2.56
CA MET A 31 28.98 17.81 -1.25
C MET A 31 29.87 16.96 -0.34
N LEU A 32 29.74 15.63 -0.34
CA LEU A 32 30.62 14.72 0.40
C LEU A 32 32.07 14.82 -0.09
N ILE A 33 32.28 14.88 -1.40
CA ILE A 33 33.61 15.06 -1.99
C ILE A 33 34.17 16.41 -1.56
N ALA A 34 33.39 17.48 -1.63
CA ALA A 34 33.82 18.81 -1.19
C ALA A 34 34.21 18.83 0.30
N GLU A 35 33.44 18.16 1.16
CA GLU A 35 33.73 18.01 2.59
C GLU A 35 35.05 17.26 2.85
N LEU A 36 35.31 16.17 2.11
CA LEU A 36 36.55 15.39 2.20
C LEU A 36 37.82 16.23 1.93
N PHE A 37 37.72 17.25 1.08
CA PHE A 37 38.83 18.15 0.76
C PHE A 37 38.83 19.45 1.59
N GLY A 38 37.66 19.93 2.02
CA GLY A 38 37.49 21.22 2.70
C GLY A 38 37.54 21.15 4.22
N GLY A 39 37.13 20.03 4.84
CA GLY A 39 37.14 19.82 6.29
C GLY A 39 36.25 20.76 7.12
N ASP A 40 35.59 21.73 6.48
CA ASP A 40 34.58 22.58 7.08
C ASP A 40 33.26 21.82 7.07
N TRP A 41 32.93 21.22 8.22
CA TRP A 41 31.73 20.45 8.56
C TRP A 41 30.38 21.16 8.30
N TRP A 42 30.44 22.29 7.63
CA TRP A 42 29.36 23.09 7.10
C TRP A 42 28.51 22.32 6.08
N TYR A 43 29.10 21.52 5.18
CA TYR A 43 28.32 20.84 4.13
C TYR A 43 27.41 19.74 4.67
N PHE A 44 27.63 19.31 5.92
CA PHE A 44 26.73 18.41 6.64
C PHE A 44 25.30 18.96 6.73
N TRP A 45 25.12 20.26 7.04
CA TRP A 45 23.80 20.85 7.25
C TRP A 45 22.95 20.89 5.96
N PRO A 46 23.47 21.38 4.81
CA PRO A 46 22.78 21.26 3.54
C PRO A 46 22.44 19.83 3.16
N MET A 47 23.35 18.86 3.38
CA MET A 47 23.09 17.45 3.10
C MET A 47 21.91 16.90 3.92
N MET A 48 21.85 17.22 5.22
CA MET A 48 20.75 16.82 6.09
C MET A 48 19.41 17.43 5.65
N LEU A 49 19.40 18.72 5.32
CA LEU A 49 18.21 19.40 4.81
C LEU A 49 17.73 18.79 3.49
N TRP A 50 18.68 18.53 2.58
CA TRP A 50 18.39 17.90 1.29
C TRP A 50 17.75 16.53 1.51
N GLY A 51 18.29 15.74 2.45
CA GLY A 51 17.78 14.40 2.77
C GLY A 51 16.33 14.44 3.27
N ALA A 52 16.02 15.39 4.15
CA ALA A 52 14.66 15.59 4.61
C ALA A 52 13.71 15.95 3.46
N LEU A 53 14.12 16.82 2.54
CA LEU A 53 13.33 17.17 1.35
C LEU A 53 13.08 15.96 0.46
N LEU A 54 14.09 15.10 0.25
CA LEU A 54 13.91 13.86 -0.51
C LEU A 54 12.92 12.93 0.18
N SER A 55 13.00 12.76 1.50
CA SER A 55 12.06 11.93 2.26
C SER A 55 10.62 12.43 2.10
N ILE A 56 10.40 13.74 2.22
CA ILE A 56 9.08 14.35 2.00
C ILE A 56 8.59 14.06 0.58
N HIS A 57 9.44 14.26 -0.42
CA HIS A 57 9.10 14.01 -1.82
C HIS A 57 8.80 12.52 -2.09
N TYR A 58 9.51 11.61 -1.43
CA TYR A 58 9.24 10.18 -1.47
C TYR A 58 7.87 9.85 -0.91
N PHE A 59 7.50 10.40 0.25
CA PHE A 59 6.18 10.17 0.84
C PHE A 59 5.06 10.67 -0.09
N ILE A 60 5.18 11.89 -0.61
CA ILE A 60 4.20 12.47 -1.54
C ILE A 60 4.10 11.60 -2.81
N SER A 61 5.22 11.29 -3.45
CA SER A 61 5.24 10.48 -4.67
C SER A 61 4.65 9.08 -4.44
N SER A 62 4.94 8.47 -3.28
CA SER A 62 4.39 7.17 -2.90
C SER A 62 2.88 7.23 -2.69
N THR A 63 2.36 8.28 -2.05
CA THR A 63 0.91 8.44 -1.87
C THR A 63 0.17 8.64 -3.19
N LEU A 64 0.77 9.36 -4.15
CA LEU A 64 0.17 9.61 -5.46
C LEU A 64 0.31 8.42 -6.43
N ALA A 65 1.22 7.50 -6.12
CA ALA A 65 1.45 6.32 -6.94
C ALA A 65 0.72 5.07 -6.39
N ILE A 66 -0.02 5.22 -5.29
CA ILE A 66 -1.03 4.23 -4.90
C ILE A 66 -2.04 4.14 -6.04
N ASP A 67 -2.04 2.97 -6.67
CA ASP A 67 -2.89 2.63 -7.79
C ASP A 67 -4.35 2.56 -7.29
N GLU A 68 -5.23 3.38 -7.88
CA GLU A 68 -6.67 3.35 -7.56
C GLU A 68 -7.25 1.96 -7.82
N ASP A 69 -6.69 1.21 -8.79
CA ASP A 69 -7.10 -0.16 -9.09
C ASP A 69 -6.70 -1.12 -7.97
N TRP A 70 -5.51 -0.95 -7.37
CA TRP A 70 -5.10 -1.71 -6.18
C TRP A 70 -5.98 -1.40 -4.97
N ALA A 71 -6.32 -0.12 -4.78
CA ALA A 71 -7.20 0.30 -3.70
C ALA A 71 -8.62 -0.28 -3.89
N ALA A 72 -9.14 -0.30 -5.12
CA ALA A 72 -10.42 -0.90 -5.45
C ALA A 72 -10.40 -2.42 -5.26
N GLU A 73 -9.35 -3.12 -5.71
CA GLU A 73 -9.19 -4.56 -5.52
C GLU A 73 -9.12 -4.93 -4.03
N LYS A 74 -8.39 -4.15 -3.23
CA LYS A 74 -8.33 -4.37 -1.78
C LYS A 74 -9.64 -4.07 -1.07
N ALA A 75 -10.38 -3.05 -1.50
CA ALA A 75 -11.71 -2.78 -0.97
C ALA A 75 -12.70 -3.93 -1.27
N ILE A 76 -12.62 -4.53 -2.47
CA ILE A 76 -13.43 -5.70 -2.84
C ILE A 76 -13.02 -6.92 -2.02
N ASP A 77 -11.72 -7.17 -1.82
CA ASP A 77 -11.21 -8.28 -0.99
C ASP A 77 -11.69 -8.15 0.46
N VAL A 78 -11.53 -6.97 1.08
CA VAL A 78 -12.03 -6.71 2.44
C VAL A 78 -13.55 -6.89 2.50
N ARG A 79 -14.29 -6.35 1.53
CA ARG A 79 -15.75 -6.52 1.46
C ARG A 79 -16.14 -7.99 1.33
N THR A 80 -15.46 -8.76 0.50
CA THR A 80 -15.73 -10.18 0.27
C THR A 80 -15.39 -11.03 1.49
N ARG A 81 -14.35 -10.68 2.25
CA ARG A 81 -14.01 -11.35 3.52
C ARG A 81 -14.94 -10.93 4.67
N SER A 82 -15.46 -9.71 4.63
CA SER A 82 -16.43 -9.22 5.62
C SER A 82 -17.85 -9.68 5.36
N TYR A 83 -18.22 -9.91 4.09
CA TYR A 83 -19.41 -10.65 3.73
C TYR A 83 -19.15 -12.10 4.07
N ASP A 84 -19.68 -12.53 5.19
CA ASP A 84 -19.67 -13.92 5.62
C ASP A 84 -20.59 -14.74 4.69
N PHE A 85 -20.13 -14.97 3.46
CA PHE A 85 -20.81 -15.83 2.49
C PHE A 85 -20.97 -17.25 3.04
N ASP A 86 -20.09 -17.67 3.96
CA ASP A 86 -20.21 -18.94 4.67
C ASP A 86 -21.47 -18.94 5.57
N HIS A 87 -21.77 -17.83 6.26
CA HIS A 87 -23.02 -17.69 7.02
C HIS A 87 -24.28 -17.77 6.14
N ILE A 88 -24.28 -17.12 4.97
CA ILE A 88 -25.41 -17.20 4.02
C ILE A 88 -25.58 -18.63 3.50
N TYR A 89 -24.48 -19.28 3.11
CA TYR A 89 -24.50 -20.66 2.64
C TYR A 89 -24.96 -21.64 3.73
N ASN A 90 -24.58 -21.38 4.98
CA ASN A 90 -25.00 -22.18 6.13
C ASN A 90 -26.48 -21.98 6.46
N ILE A 91 -27.05 -20.78 6.25
CA ILE A 91 -28.50 -20.55 6.34
C ILE A 91 -29.24 -21.33 5.23
N ASP A 92 -28.77 -21.25 4.00
CA ASP A 92 -29.38 -21.90 2.83
C ASP A 92 -29.36 -23.43 2.97
N LYS A 93 -28.22 -23.99 3.37
CA LYS A 93 -28.08 -25.42 3.66
C LYS A 93 -29.00 -25.87 4.80
N ARG A 94 -29.14 -25.07 5.86
CA ARG A 94 -30.08 -25.36 6.96
C ARG A 94 -31.53 -25.25 6.50
N PHE A 95 -31.85 -24.38 5.55
CA PHE A 95 -33.17 -24.29 4.95
C PHE A 95 -33.51 -25.52 4.10
N GLU A 96 -32.59 -25.98 3.23
CA GLU A 96 -32.76 -27.22 2.47
C GLU A 96 -32.91 -28.46 3.37
N GLN A 97 -32.21 -28.47 4.51
CA GLN A 97 -32.30 -29.54 5.51
C GLN A 97 -33.54 -29.46 6.41
N GLY A 98 -34.39 -28.45 6.23
CA GLY A 98 -35.60 -28.26 7.04
C GLY A 98 -35.30 -27.97 8.51
N HIS A 99 -34.13 -27.37 8.81
CA HIS A 99 -33.68 -27.17 10.17
C HIS A 99 -34.55 -26.15 10.90
N ASP A 100 -34.99 -26.52 12.09
CA ASP A 100 -35.85 -25.76 13.00
C ASP A 100 -35.41 -24.31 13.28
N SER A 101 -34.14 -23.97 13.08
CA SER A 101 -33.65 -22.60 13.27
C SER A 101 -34.01 -21.64 12.13
N VAL A 102 -34.47 -22.15 10.98
CA VAL A 102 -34.69 -21.37 9.75
C VAL A 102 -36.10 -21.56 9.18
N THR A 103 -36.84 -22.58 9.62
CA THR A 103 -38.21 -22.86 9.20
C THR A 103 -39.24 -22.08 10.02
N HIS A 104 -40.27 -21.59 9.33
CA HIS A 104 -41.35 -20.82 9.95
C HIS A 104 -42.12 -21.71 10.96
N PRO A 105 -42.53 -21.20 12.14
CA PRO A 105 -43.12 -22.02 13.21
C PRO A 105 -44.37 -22.83 12.80
N GLU A 106 -45.08 -22.40 11.77
CA GLU A 106 -46.26 -23.08 11.24
C GLU A 106 -45.94 -24.29 10.36
N GLU A 107 -44.80 -24.28 9.67
CA GLU A 107 -44.35 -25.40 8.82
C GLU A 107 -43.70 -26.53 9.62
N ARG A 108 -43.28 -26.24 10.86
CA ARG A 108 -42.63 -27.19 11.79
C ARG A 108 -43.56 -28.27 12.34
N LYS A 109 -44.88 -28.09 12.22
CA LYS A 109 -45.90 -28.92 12.90
C LYS A 109 -46.52 -30.02 12.02
N ARG A 110 -45.90 -30.35 10.88
CA ARG A 110 -46.39 -31.42 10.00
C ARG A 110 -45.53 -32.68 10.06
#